data_AF-A0A7S2WPV8-F1
#
_entry.id   AF-A0A7S2WPV8-F1
#
_cell.length_a   1.000
_cell.length_b   1.000
_cell.length_c   1.000
_cell.angle_alpha   90.00
_cell.angle_beta   90.00
_cell.angle_gamma   90.00
#
_symmetry.space_group_name_H-M   'P 1'
#
loop_
_entity.id
_entity.type
_entity.pdbx_description
1 polymer ?
#
loop_
_entity_poly.entity_id
_entity_poly.type
_entity_poly.pdbx_seq_one_letter_code
_entity_poly.pdbx_strand_id
1 'polypeptide(L)'
;MASESSDDDDIPLGQLVAPMVRAIQEKSSSNSNVLQNIGQKRKSPDHSAVASRKEKRAAPAAARNRRAAPPPAAAAPKAKTASKDGSDAFYADCVKGQLVQKLICRWWYAIDWPSPADLAKPVPAEYEPLDGYPGVYICIKGGEMGNIIDHRDHENGPSFSNFKAKNSGELKELLLKALDTQKERLVEHEGPNSTYLRAINKEITWASKVNAEKADKEARKF
;
A
#
# COMPACT_ATOMS: atom_id res chain seq x y z
N MET A 1 50.86 21.16 -35.89
CA MET A 1 49.76 21.79 -35.13
C MET A 1 49.21 20.73 -34.20
N ALA A 2 49.16 21.03 -32.90
CA ALA A 2 48.52 20.17 -31.91
C ALA A 2 47.09 20.66 -31.69
N SER A 3 46.16 19.73 -31.48
CA SER A 3 44.80 20.03 -31.01
C SER A 3 44.66 19.42 -29.63
N GLU A 4 44.57 20.27 -28.61
CA GLU A 4 44.34 19.86 -27.23
C GLU A 4 42.84 19.61 -27.04
N SER A 5 42.49 18.41 -26.59
CA SER A 5 41.11 18.04 -26.24
C SER A 5 40.88 18.37 -24.76
N SER A 6 39.90 19.21 -24.47
CA SER A 6 39.55 19.59 -23.10
C SER A 6 38.76 18.47 -22.42
N ASP A 7 39.23 18.02 -21.27
CA ASP A 7 38.71 16.90 -20.50
C ASP A 7 38.31 17.44 -19.10
N ASP A 8 37.07 17.95 -18.97
CA ASP A 8 36.62 18.76 -17.82
C ASP A 8 35.12 18.51 -17.51
N ASP A 9 34.75 17.23 -17.37
CA ASP A 9 33.35 16.82 -17.12
C ASP A 9 33.22 15.59 -16.18
N ASP A 10 34.18 15.38 -15.28
CA ASP A 10 34.15 14.27 -14.29
C ASP A 10 34.53 14.72 -12.86
N ILE A 11 33.61 15.43 -12.20
CA ILE A 11 33.73 15.83 -10.79
C ILE A 11 32.96 14.82 -9.90
N PRO A 12 33.64 14.09 -8.98
CA PRO A 12 32.97 13.12 -8.14
C PRO A 12 32.04 13.79 -7.10
N LEU A 13 30.80 13.28 -7.03
CA LEU A 13 29.69 13.74 -6.16
C LEU A 13 30.05 14.00 -4.69
N GLY A 14 31.11 13.39 -4.15
CA GLY A 14 31.58 13.62 -2.79
C GLY A 14 32.01 15.06 -2.49
N GLN A 15 32.38 15.87 -3.49
CA GLN A 15 32.82 17.25 -3.27
C GLN A 15 31.66 18.24 -3.07
N LEU A 16 30.42 17.89 -3.48
CA LEU A 16 29.25 18.78 -3.37
C LEU A 16 28.66 18.89 -1.96
N VAL A 17 29.05 18.02 -1.02
CA VAL A 17 28.44 17.95 0.34
C VAL A 17 29.19 18.80 1.37
N ALA A 18 30.43 19.20 1.09
CA ALA A 18 31.30 19.91 2.03
C ALA A 18 30.76 21.27 2.56
N PRO A 19 30.06 22.12 1.77
CA PRO A 19 29.57 23.41 2.28
C PRO A 19 28.43 23.29 3.29
N MET A 20 27.60 22.24 3.18
CA MET A 20 26.34 22.14 3.94
C MET A 20 26.55 21.65 5.38
N VAL A 21 27.58 20.85 5.63
CA VAL A 21 27.87 20.29 6.98
C VAL A 21 28.45 21.36 7.92
N ARG A 22 29.25 22.31 7.42
CA ARG A 22 29.83 23.40 8.24
C ARG A 22 28.78 24.36 8.80
N ALA A 23 27.67 24.58 8.11
CA ALA A 23 26.63 25.53 8.52
C ALA A 23 25.74 25.06 9.70
N ILE A 24 25.82 23.77 10.07
CA ILE A 24 24.97 23.18 11.12
C ILE A 24 25.68 23.19 12.49
N GLN A 25 27.02 23.17 12.52
CA GLN A 25 27.80 23.00 13.75
C GLN A 25 28.00 24.30 14.57
N GLU A 26 27.74 25.47 13.99
CA GLU A 26 27.88 26.77 14.69
C GLU A 26 26.61 27.24 15.42
N LYS A 27 25.44 26.60 15.21
CA LYS A 27 24.16 27.04 15.79
C LYS A 27 23.76 26.36 17.11
N SER A 28 24.58 25.45 17.65
CA SER A 28 24.26 24.69 18.87
C SER A 28 24.80 25.31 20.17
N SER A 29 25.33 26.54 20.13
CA SER A 29 26.13 27.12 21.24
C SER A 29 25.60 28.46 21.77
N SER A 30 24.30 28.56 22.08
CA SER A 30 23.73 29.64 22.93
C SER A 30 22.29 29.36 23.38
N ASN A 31 22.11 28.84 24.60
CA ASN A 31 21.31 29.45 25.68
C ASN A 31 20.94 28.44 26.77
N SER A 32 21.49 28.67 27.97
CA SER A 32 21.10 28.04 29.22
C SER A 32 20.13 28.95 30.01
N ASN A 33 19.34 28.34 30.90
CA ASN A 33 18.52 28.95 31.94
C ASN A 33 17.37 29.89 31.53
N VAL A 34 16.12 29.51 31.88
CA VAL A 34 15.35 30.15 32.97
C VAL A 34 14.37 29.11 33.55
N LEU A 35 14.21 29.11 34.89
CA LEU A 35 13.30 28.27 35.67
C LEU A 35 11.97 28.97 35.97
N GLN A 36 10.91 28.17 36.20
CA GLN A 36 9.75 28.44 37.08
C GLN A 36 8.89 29.72 36.86
N ASN A 37 7.60 29.54 36.55
CA ASN A 37 6.56 29.66 37.60
C ASN A 37 5.12 29.34 37.15
N ILE A 38 4.44 28.58 38.02
CA ILE A 38 3.11 28.83 38.64
C ILE A 38 2.00 29.46 37.77
N GLY A 39 0.90 28.73 37.61
CA GLY A 39 -0.30 29.22 36.92
C GLY A 39 -1.28 29.98 37.80
N GLN A 40 -2.24 30.68 37.18
CA GLN A 40 -3.44 31.19 37.85
C GLN A 40 -4.71 31.07 37.00
N LYS A 41 -5.81 30.95 37.73
CA LYS A 41 -7.19 30.68 37.30
C LYS A 41 -7.92 32.02 37.09
N ARG A 42 -8.73 32.21 36.02
CA ARG A 42 -10.13 32.73 36.09
C ARG A 42 -10.79 33.19 34.77
N LYS A 43 -12.09 32.85 34.67
CA LYS A 43 -13.25 33.61 34.14
C LYS A 43 -13.40 33.90 32.63
N SER A 44 -14.43 33.26 32.06
CA SER A 44 -15.40 33.75 31.04
C SER A 44 -16.28 34.90 31.58
N PRO A 45 -17.24 35.53 30.84
CA PRO A 45 -17.85 35.21 29.52
C PRO A 45 -17.84 36.43 28.52
N ASP A 46 -18.67 36.65 27.48
CA ASP A 46 -19.85 35.97 26.86
C ASP A 46 -20.03 36.43 25.38
N HIS A 47 -21.08 35.93 24.70
CA HIS A 47 -21.76 36.43 23.48
C HIS A 47 -20.94 36.48 22.16
N SER A 48 -21.42 35.94 21.04
CA SER A 48 -22.73 36.22 20.42
C SER A 48 -23.03 35.27 19.25
N ALA A 49 -24.31 35.11 18.91
CA ALA A 49 -24.76 34.38 17.72
C ALA A 49 -25.18 35.36 16.62
N VAL A 50 -24.83 35.07 15.35
CA VAL A 50 -25.46 35.71 14.18
C VAL A 50 -25.74 34.65 13.11
N ALA A 51 -27.03 34.43 12.85
CA ALA A 51 -27.51 33.64 11.72
C ALA A 51 -27.82 34.56 10.53
N SER A 52 -27.47 34.13 9.33
CA SER A 52 -27.83 34.78 8.05
C SER A 52 -27.64 33.75 6.91
N ARG A 53 -28.40 33.75 5.81
CA ARG A 53 -29.69 34.36 5.49
C ARG A 53 -30.35 33.45 4.44
N LYS A 54 -31.67 33.22 4.52
CA LYS A 54 -32.39 32.37 3.56
C LYS A 54 -33.26 33.26 2.67
N GLU A 55 -32.91 33.41 1.39
CA GLU A 55 -33.78 34.09 0.41
C GLU A 55 -34.14 33.16 -0.74
N LYS A 56 -35.46 33.01 -0.96
CA LYS A 56 -36.05 32.41 -2.15
C LYS A 56 -36.17 33.48 -3.22
N ARG A 57 -35.99 33.14 -4.50
CA ARG A 57 -36.77 33.78 -5.57
C ARG A 57 -37.00 32.86 -6.76
N ALA A 58 -38.08 33.17 -7.49
CA ALA A 58 -38.75 32.26 -8.41
C ALA A 58 -38.16 32.25 -9.82
N ALA A 59 -38.52 31.22 -10.58
CA ALA A 59 -38.29 31.13 -12.03
C ALA A 59 -39.15 32.15 -12.80
N PRO A 60 -38.82 32.34 -14.09
CA PRO A 60 -39.86 32.32 -15.11
C PRO A 60 -39.58 31.26 -16.19
N ALA A 61 -40.65 30.68 -16.74
CA ALA A 61 -40.58 29.75 -17.86
C ALA A 61 -40.53 30.50 -19.20
N ALA A 62 -39.80 29.96 -20.18
CA ALA A 62 -39.91 30.33 -21.58
C ALA A 62 -39.89 29.06 -22.44
N ALA A 63 -40.74 29.03 -23.48
CA ALA A 63 -41.03 27.81 -24.24
C ALA A 63 -39.86 27.36 -25.11
N ARG A 64 -39.70 26.04 -25.28
CA ARG A 64 -38.79 25.46 -26.28
C ARG A 64 -39.51 24.43 -27.15
N ASN A 65 -39.35 24.59 -28.45
CA ASN A 65 -40.16 23.96 -29.48
C ASN A 65 -39.76 22.49 -29.74
N ARG A 66 -40.68 21.73 -30.32
CA ARG A 66 -40.53 20.28 -30.60
C ARG A 66 -39.36 19.97 -31.55
N ARG A 67 -38.60 18.91 -31.23
CA ARG A 67 -38.11 17.92 -32.21
C ARG A 67 -37.86 16.59 -31.49
N ALA A 68 -38.43 15.51 -32.00
CA ALA A 68 -38.21 14.17 -31.48
C ALA A 68 -36.81 13.67 -31.89
N ALA A 69 -36.04 13.16 -30.93
CA ALA A 69 -34.81 12.42 -31.19
C ALA A 69 -35.10 10.91 -31.15
N PRO A 70 -34.38 10.08 -31.93
CA PRO A 70 -34.52 8.62 -31.85
C PRO A 70 -34.07 8.10 -30.47
N PRO A 71 -34.59 6.95 -30.01
CA PRO A 71 -34.20 6.38 -28.72
C PRO A 71 -32.71 5.99 -28.71
N PRO A 72 -31.96 6.29 -27.64
CA PRO A 72 -30.58 5.82 -27.53
C PRO A 72 -30.54 4.30 -27.37
N ALA A 73 -29.59 3.67 -28.05
CA ALA A 73 -29.33 2.23 -27.91
C ALA A 73 -29.05 1.86 -26.45
N ALA A 74 -29.38 0.62 -26.08
CA ALA A 74 -29.22 0.11 -24.72
C ALA A 74 -27.78 0.32 -24.22
N ALA A 75 -27.63 1.06 -23.13
CA ALA A 75 -26.33 1.29 -22.52
C ALA A 75 -25.74 -0.05 -22.07
N ALA A 76 -24.52 -0.35 -22.53
CA ALA A 76 -23.75 -1.49 -22.04
C ALA A 76 -23.68 -1.45 -20.50
N PRO A 77 -23.76 -2.60 -19.81
CA PRO A 77 -23.76 -2.63 -18.35
C PRO A 77 -22.44 -2.03 -17.86
N LYS A 78 -22.52 -0.85 -17.23
CA LYS A 78 -21.36 -0.23 -16.57
C LYS A 78 -20.83 -1.23 -15.56
N ALA A 79 -19.57 -1.64 -15.74
CA ALA A 79 -18.87 -2.48 -14.77
C ALA A 79 -19.04 -1.86 -13.38
N LYS A 80 -19.53 -2.65 -12.43
CA LYS A 80 -19.76 -2.18 -11.06
C LYS A 80 -18.40 -1.76 -10.50
N THR A 81 -18.18 -0.46 -10.35
CA THR A 81 -17.05 0.07 -9.59
C THR A 81 -17.13 -0.52 -8.20
N ALA A 82 -16.15 -1.36 -7.85
CA ALA A 82 -16.08 -2.00 -6.54
C ALA A 82 -16.12 -0.94 -5.44
N SER A 83 -16.92 -1.20 -4.40
CA SER A 83 -17.16 -0.28 -3.29
C SER A 83 -15.85 0.02 -2.55
N LYS A 84 -15.21 1.16 -2.83
CA LYS A 84 -13.89 1.52 -2.29
C LYS A 84 -13.86 1.68 -0.77
N ASP A 85 -15.00 1.96 -0.15
CA ASP A 85 -15.04 2.35 1.26
C ASP A 85 -14.91 1.15 2.23
N GLY A 86 -15.24 -0.07 1.77
CA GLY A 86 -15.30 -1.25 2.64
C GLY A 86 -13.94 -1.88 2.97
N SER A 87 -13.00 -1.90 2.02
CA SER A 87 -11.64 -2.43 2.23
C SER A 87 -10.80 -1.51 3.11
N ASP A 88 -10.92 -0.21 2.90
CA ASP A 88 -10.05 0.78 3.54
C ASP A 88 -10.41 0.93 5.03
N ALA A 89 -11.70 0.91 5.36
CA ALA A 89 -12.18 0.82 6.74
C ALA A 89 -11.74 -0.49 7.42
N PHE A 90 -11.78 -1.63 6.71
CA PHE A 90 -11.28 -2.90 7.26
C PHE A 90 -9.77 -2.82 7.59
N TYR A 91 -8.95 -2.24 6.71
CA TYR A 91 -7.52 -2.08 6.97
C TYR A 91 -7.20 -1.07 8.08
N ALA A 92 -7.93 0.04 8.16
CA ALA A 92 -7.70 1.06 9.18
C ALA A 92 -8.19 0.62 10.57
N ASP A 93 -9.46 0.21 10.65
CA ASP A 93 -10.21 0.10 11.91
C ASP A 93 -10.24 -1.33 12.50
N CYS A 94 -9.76 -2.33 11.76
CA CYS A 94 -9.70 -3.73 12.23
C CYS A 94 -8.27 -4.25 12.35
N VAL A 95 -7.93 -4.82 13.51
CA VAL A 95 -6.62 -5.45 13.74
C VAL A 95 -6.36 -6.62 12.77
N LYS A 96 -7.41 -7.37 12.38
CA LYS A 96 -7.30 -8.41 11.35
C LYS A 96 -6.98 -7.80 9.98
N GLY A 97 -7.59 -6.68 9.63
CA GLY A 97 -7.26 -5.96 8.41
C GLY A 97 -5.80 -5.51 8.39
N GLN A 98 -5.30 -4.96 9.50
CA GLN A 98 -3.88 -4.61 9.64
C GLN A 98 -2.95 -5.83 9.51
N LEU A 99 -3.33 -7.01 10.03
CA LEU A 99 -2.57 -8.26 9.79
C LEU A 99 -2.55 -8.63 8.31
N VAL A 100 -3.70 -8.66 7.64
CA VAL A 100 -3.82 -8.99 6.21
C VAL A 100 -3.03 -8.01 5.35
N GLN A 101 -3.17 -6.70 5.58
CA GLN A 101 -2.46 -5.66 4.85
C GLN A 101 -0.95 -5.76 5.02
N LYS A 102 -0.47 -6.05 6.23
CA LYS A 102 0.96 -6.23 6.48
C LYS A 102 1.49 -7.49 5.83
N LEU A 103 0.75 -8.60 5.87
CA LEU A 103 1.14 -9.87 5.27
C LEU A 103 1.16 -9.80 3.73
N ILE A 104 0.14 -9.19 3.10
CA ILE A 104 0.04 -9.15 1.64
C ILE A 104 1.15 -8.33 0.96
N CYS A 105 1.76 -7.38 1.67
CA CYS A 105 2.93 -6.64 1.15
C CYS A 105 4.26 -7.41 1.25
N ARG A 106 4.28 -8.61 1.84
CA ARG A 106 5.52 -9.36 2.14
C ARG A 106 5.34 -10.88 2.17
N TRP A 107 4.28 -11.40 1.54
CA TRP A 107 3.88 -12.82 1.61
C TRP A 107 4.97 -13.77 1.11
N TRP A 108 5.78 -13.32 0.14
CA TRP A 108 6.88 -14.07 -0.47
C TRP A 108 8.02 -14.42 0.49
N TYR A 109 8.05 -13.83 1.70
CA TYR A 109 8.97 -14.23 2.77
C TYR A 109 8.42 -15.35 3.67
N ALA A 110 7.17 -15.77 3.51
CA ALA A 110 6.54 -16.81 4.34
C ALA A 110 5.86 -17.94 3.56
N ILE A 111 5.45 -17.71 2.33
CA ILE A 111 4.63 -18.63 1.52
C ILE A 111 5.31 -18.85 0.17
N ASP A 112 5.62 -20.10 -0.13
CA ASP A 112 6.07 -20.54 -1.44
C ASP A 112 4.85 -20.69 -2.35
N TRP A 113 4.59 -19.68 -3.20
CA TRP A 113 3.52 -19.71 -4.18
C TRP A 113 4.00 -19.17 -5.54
N PRO A 114 3.64 -19.81 -6.67
CA PRO A 114 2.84 -21.03 -6.78
C PRO A 114 3.56 -22.27 -6.24
N SER A 115 2.79 -23.31 -5.87
CA SER A 115 3.40 -24.54 -5.38
C SER A 115 4.07 -25.30 -6.52
N PRO A 116 5.17 -26.05 -6.29
CA PRO A 116 5.78 -26.88 -7.34
C PRO A 116 4.82 -27.93 -7.94
N ALA A 117 3.79 -28.34 -7.19
CA ALA A 117 2.76 -29.25 -7.67
C ALA A 117 1.81 -28.58 -8.69
N ASP A 118 1.53 -27.28 -8.55
CA ASP A 118 0.74 -26.53 -9.53
C ASP A 118 1.47 -26.42 -10.88
N LEU A 119 2.80 -26.32 -10.84
CA LEU A 119 3.66 -26.23 -12.01
C LEU A 119 3.78 -27.55 -12.79
N ALA A 120 3.36 -28.68 -12.22
CA ALA A 120 3.41 -30.00 -12.85
C ALA A 120 2.19 -30.32 -13.73
N LYS A 121 1.21 -29.41 -13.83
CA LYS A 121 -0.01 -29.60 -14.64
C LYS A 121 0.35 -29.59 -16.15
N PRO A 122 -0.20 -30.52 -16.96
CA PRO A 122 0.16 -30.65 -18.37
C PRO A 122 -0.28 -29.43 -19.18
N VAL A 123 0.60 -28.95 -20.07
CA VAL A 123 0.41 -27.75 -20.89
C VAL A 123 0.28 -28.17 -22.37
N PRO A 124 -0.65 -27.60 -23.16
CA PRO A 124 -0.75 -27.89 -24.59
C PRO A 124 0.48 -27.38 -25.37
N ALA A 125 0.82 -28.02 -26.48
CA ALA A 125 2.05 -27.76 -27.24
C ALA A 125 2.09 -26.39 -27.95
N GLU A 126 0.94 -25.73 -28.06
CA GLU A 126 0.75 -24.39 -28.62
C GLU A 126 1.02 -23.27 -27.61
N TYR A 127 1.21 -23.60 -26.33
CA TYR A 127 1.41 -22.66 -25.23
C TYR A 127 2.87 -22.64 -24.76
N GLU A 128 3.38 -21.44 -24.50
CA GLU A 128 4.73 -21.20 -23.98
C GLU A 128 4.65 -20.59 -22.57
N PRO A 129 5.52 -20.97 -21.61
CA PRO A 129 5.55 -20.34 -20.29
C PRO A 129 5.85 -18.85 -20.39
N LEU A 130 5.11 -18.04 -19.62
CA LEU A 130 5.30 -16.60 -19.56
C LEU A 130 6.46 -16.27 -18.60
N ASP A 131 7.52 -15.64 -19.12
CA ASP A 131 8.70 -15.30 -18.31
C ASP A 131 8.35 -14.40 -17.12
N GLY A 132 8.98 -14.67 -15.97
CA GLY A 132 8.66 -14.05 -14.69
C GLY A 132 7.34 -14.49 -14.03
N TYR A 133 6.50 -15.33 -14.68
CA TYR A 133 5.22 -15.79 -14.14
C TYR A 133 5.11 -17.33 -14.15
N PRO A 134 5.77 -18.03 -13.19
CA PRO A 134 5.69 -19.49 -13.10
C PRO A 134 4.25 -20.00 -13.06
N GLY A 135 3.93 -20.99 -13.90
CA GLY A 135 2.58 -21.56 -13.99
C GLY A 135 1.58 -20.74 -14.81
N VAL A 136 2.00 -19.64 -15.44
CA VAL A 136 1.22 -18.91 -16.44
C VAL A 136 1.78 -19.20 -17.82
N TYR A 137 0.91 -19.46 -18.79
CA TYR A 137 1.27 -19.82 -20.15
C TYR A 137 0.46 -19.00 -21.15
N ILE A 138 1.08 -18.61 -22.26
CA ILE A 138 0.45 -17.88 -23.36
C ILE A 138 0.44 -18.70 -24.63
N CYS A 139 -0.69 -18.72 -25.33
CA CYS A 139 -0.84 -19.38 -26.61
C CYS A 139 -0.09 -18.62 -27.71
N ILE A 140 0.91 -19.24 -28.31
CA ILE A 140 1.77 -18.63 -29.35
C ILE A 140 1.44 -19.09 -30.78
N LYS A 141 0.51 -20.03 -30.95
CA LYS A 141 0.20 -20.68 -32.24
C LYS A 141 -1.30 -20.97 -32.39
N GLY A 142 -1.79 -21.00 -33.63
CA GLY A 142 -3.17 -21.37 -33.95
C GLY A 142 -4.20 -20.25 -33.75
N GLY A 143 -5.49 -20.61 -33.73
CA GLY A 143 -6.61 -19.66 -33.64
C GLY A 143 -6.79 -19.01 -32.27
N GLU A 144 -6.30 -19.64 -31.21
CA GLU A 144 -6.37 -19.15 -29.82
C GLU A 144 -5.13 -18.31 -29.44
N MET A 145 -4.37 -17.79 -30.42
CA MET A 145 -3.17 -17.00 -30.18
C MET A 145 -3.45 -15.81 -29.25
N GLY A 146 -2.62 -15.66 -28.22
CA GLY A 146 -2.77 -14.65 -27.17
C GLY A 146 -3.68 -15.06 -26.01
N ASN A 147 -4.35 -16.22 -26.06
CA ASN A 147 -5.07 -16.75 -24.90
C ASN A 147 -4.09 -17.12 -23.77
N ILE A 148 -4.50 -16.95 -22.52
CA ILE A 148 -3.68 -17.18 -21.33
C ILE A 148 -4.29 -18.31 -20.49
N ILE A 149 -3.45 -19.27 -20.10
CA ILE A 149 -3.78 -20.30 -19.13
C ILE A 149 -3.00 -20.01 -17.84
N ASP A 150 -3.70 -20.00 -16.71
CA ASP A 150 -3.12 -19.91 -15.38
C ASP A 150 -3.33 -21.24 -14.65
N HIS A 151 -2.23 -21.94 -14.34
CA HIS A 151 -2.23 -23.20 -13.62
C HIS A 151 -2.02 -23.04 -12.11
N ARG A 152 -1.78 -21.83 -11.62
CA ARG A 152 -1.50 -21.57 -10.20
C ARG A 152 -2.76 -21.76 -9.35
N ASP A 153 -2.58 -22.14 -8.08
CA ASP A 153 -3.72 -22.25 -7.17
C ASP A 153 -4.28 -20.87 -6.79
N HIS A 154 -5.50 -20.59 -7.24
CA HIS A 154 -6.25 -19.38 -6.91
C HIS A 154 -6.96 -19.46 -5.55
N GLU A 155 -7.26 -20.65 -5.03
CA GLU A 155 -7.98 -20.85 -3.77
C GLU A 155 -7.07 -20.61 -2.56
N ASN A 156 -5.82 -21.08 -2.60
CA ASN A 156 -4.84 -20.86 -1.52
C ASN A 156 -3.79 -19.79 -1.84
N GLY A 157 -3.85 -19.17 -3.02
CA GLY A 157 -2.92 -18.12 -3.42
C GLY A 157 -2.91 -16.88 -2.50
N PRO A 158 -1.83 -16.08 -2.50
CA PRO A 158 -1.62 -14.94 -1.61
C PRO A 158 -2.49 -13.74 -2.03
N SER A 159 -3.79 -13.80 -1.74
CA SER A 159 -4.78 -12.78 -2.08
C SER A 159 -5.47 -12.20 -0.83
N PHE A 160 -6.05 -11.00 -0.96
CA PHE A 160 -6.83 -10.39 0.12
C PHE A 160 -7.99 -11.29 0.56
N SER A 161 -8.71 -11.89 -0.38
CA SER A 161 -9.85 -12.77 -0.10
C SER A 161 -9.42 -13.97 0.74
N ASN A 162 -8.33 -14.64 0.32
CA ASN A 162 -7.85 -15.86 0.96
C ASN A 162 -7.27 -15.55 2.35
N PHE A 163 -6.56 -14.43 2.51
CA PHE A 163 -6.08 -13.98 3.81
C PHE A 163 -7.20 -13.45 4.73
N LYS A 164 -8.24 -12.76 4.22
CA LYS A 164 -9.39 -12.34 5.06
C LYS A 164 -10.14 -13.55 5.64
N ALA A 165 -10.21 -14.65 4.89
CA ALA A 165 -10.85 -15.89 5.30
C ALA A 165 -10.08 -16.67 6.40
N LYS A 166 -8.74 -16.63 6.39
CA LYS A 166 -7.87 -17.30 7.40
C LYS A 166 -8.10 -16.80 8.82
N ASN A 167 -7.71 -17.60 9.83
CA ASN A 167 -7.80 -17.20 11.23
C ASN A 167 -6.77 -16.10 11.58
N SER A 168 -7.08 -15.19 12.51
CA SER A 168 -6.15 -14.13 12.91
C SER A 168 -4.87 -14.65 13.59
N GLY A 169 -4.89 -15.84 14.17
CA GLY A 169 -3.71 -16.55 14.70
C GLY A 169 -2.79 -17.03 13.59
N GLU A 170 -3.35 -17.71 12.58
CA GLU A 170 -2.61 -18.15 11.38
C GLU A 170 -2.00 -16.96 10.63
N LEU A 171 -2.76 -15.86 10.46
CA LEU A 171 -2.25 -14.63 9.86
C LEU A 171 -1.11 -14.00 10.66
N LYS A 172 -1.17 -14.07 12.00
CA LYS A 172 -0.11 -13.59 12.89
C LYS A 172 1.15 -14.43 12.76
N GLU A 173 1.03 -15.76 12.71
CA GLU A 173 2.16 -16.68 12.54
C GLU A 173 2.83 -16.50 11.18
N LEU A 174 2.05 -16.43 10.10
CA LEU A 174 2.55 -16.13 8.75
C LEU A 174 3.24 -14.77 8.68
N LEU A 175 2.68 -13.73 9.33
CA LEU A 175 3.28 -12.40 9.36
C LEU A 175 4.60 -12.36 10.16
N LEU A 176 4.68 -13.10 11.27
CA LEU A 176 5.92 -13.22 12.04
C LEU A 176 7.01 -13.94 11.24
N LYS A 177 6.68 -15.11 10.63
CA LYS A 177 7.58 -15.82 9.71
C LYS A 177 8.08 -14.89 8.59
N ALA A 178 7.18 -14.13 7.96
CA ALA A 178 7.56 -13.21 6.89
C ALA A 178 8.48 -12.08 7.38
N LEU A 179 8.23 -11.53 8.57
CA LEU A 179 9.05 -10.48 9.16
C LEU A 179 10.44 -10.97 9.58
N ASP A 180 10.54 -12.17 10.14
CA ASP A 180 11.81 -12.76 10.55
C ASP A 180 12.66 -13.14 9.33
N THR A 181 12.07 -13.78 8.31
CA THR A 181 12.78 -14.05 7.04
C THR A 181 13.15 -12.75 6.30
N GLN A 182 12.29 -11.72 6.30
CA GLN A 182 12.63 -10.40 5.76
C GLN A 182 13.81 -9.76 6.52
N LYS A 183 13.86 -9.91 7.85
CA LYS A 183 14.95 -9.43 8.70
C LYS A 183 16.27 -10.14 8.38
N GLU A 184 16.24 -11.46 8.22
CA GLU A 184 17.40 -12.27 7.85
C GLU A 184 17.97 -11.81 6.50
N ARG A 185 17.13 -11.72 5.46
CA ARG A 185 17.55 -11.22 4.13
C ARG A 185 18.06 -9.79 4.15
N LEU A 186 17.48 -8.93 4.98
CA LEU A 186 17.97 -7.55 5.14
C LEU A 186 19.36 -7.52 5.79
N VAL A 187 19.63 -8.35 6.81
CA VAL A 187 20.96 -8.46 7.43
C VAL A 187 21.97 -9.08 6.46
N GLU A 188 21.55 -10.05 5.64
CA GLU A 188 22.39 -10.67 4.59
C GLU A 188 22.85 -9.67 3.53
N HIS A 189 21.96 -8.78 3.07
CA HIS A 189 22.26 -7.82 2.00
C HIS A 189 22.79 -6.45 2.46
N GLU A 190 22.29 -5.89 3.57
CA GLU A 190 22.65 -4.55 4.06
C GLU A 190 23.47 -4.56 5.37
N GLY A 191 23.61 -5.72 6.02
CA GLY A 191 24.29 -5.86 7.30
C GLY A 191 23.47 -5.47 8.53
N PRO A 192 24.01 -5.67 9.74
CA PRO A 192 23.29 -5.53 11.01
C PRO A 192 22.95 -4.07 11.38
N ASN A 193 23.48 -3.09 10.65
CA ASN A 193 23.29 -1.66 10.91
C ASN A 193 22.26 -1.00 9.96
N SER A 194 21.55 -1.78 9.14
CA SER A 194 20.49 -1.26 8.26
C SER A 194 19.45 -0.44 9.03
N THR A 195 19.10 0.72 8.49
CA THR A 195 18.12 1.64 9.09
C THR A 195 16.72 1.02 9.17
N TYR A 196 16.38 0.10 8.25
CA TYR A 196 15.08 -0.56 8.16
C TYR A 196 14.86 -1.62 9.24
N LEU A 197 15.93 -2.16 9.86
CA LEU A 197 15.82 -3.13 10.96
C LEU A 197 15.01 -2.59 12.14
N ARG A 198 15.06 -1.28 12.40
CA ARG A 198 14.25 -0.65 13.46
C ARG A 198 12.75 -0.72 13.15
N ALA A 199 12.37 -0.58 11.88
CA ALA A 199 10.98 -0.68 11.45
C ALA A 199 10.48 -2.13 11.54
N ILE A 200 11.26 -3.09 11.02
CA ILE A 200 10.92 -4.52 11.07
C ILE A 200 10.77 -5.01 12.53
N ASN A 201 11.72 -4.69 13.42
CA ASN A 201 11.60 -5.09 14.83
C ASN A 201 10.38 -4.45 15.54
N LYS A 202 9.97 -3.23 15.15
CA LYS A 202 8.74 -2.60 15.64
C LYS A 202 7.49 -3.35 15.17
N GLU A 203 7.48 -3.83 13.92
CA GLU A 203 6.40 -4.65 13.38
C GLU A 203 6.32 -6.03 14.04
N ILE A 204 7.45 -6.70 14.28
CA ILE A 204 7.52 -7.97 15.05
C ILE A 204 6.96 -7.76 16.47
N THR A 205 7.35 -6.67 17.13
CA THR A 205 6.86 -6.30 18.48
C THR A 205 5.36 -5.99 18.50
N TRP A 206 4.81 -5.47 17.39
CA TRP A 206 3.36 -5.26 17.25
C TRP A 206 2.64 -6.60 17.02
N ALA A 207 3.08 -7.39 16.03
CA ALA A 207 2.44 -8.64 15.63
C ALA A 207 2.41 -9.66 16.78
N SER A 208 3.52 -9.81 17.52
CA SER A 208 3.60 -10.68 18.71
C SER A 208 2.57 -10.32 19.79
N LYS A 209 2.24 -9.03 19.95
CA LYS A 209 1.25 -8.50 20.92
C LYS A 209 -0.20 -8.57 20.45
N VAL A 210 -0.47 -8.89 19.17
CA VAL A 210 -1.85 -9.04 18.69
C VAL A 210 -2.54 -10.23 19.37
N ASN A 211 -3.73 -9.96 19.92
CA ASN A 211 -4.67 -10.98 20.39
C ASN A 211 -5.56 -11.42 19.23
N ALA A 212 -5.40 -12.66 18.78
CA ALA A 212 -6.08 -13.22 17.60
C ALA A 212 -7.61 -13.32 17.78
N GLU A 213 -8.08 -13.82 18.93
CA GLU A 213 -9.51 -13.99 19.21
C GLU A 213 -10.28 -12.65 19.16
N LYS A 214 -9.69 -11.60 19.72
CA LYS A 214 -10.25 -10.25 19.68
C LYS A 214 -10.27 -9.70 18.25
N ALA A 215 -9.19 -9.90 17.49
CA ALA A 215 -9.10 -9.47 16.10
C ALA A 215 -10.15 -10.16 15.21
N ASP A 216 -10.36 -11.48 15.32
CA ASP A 216 -11.40 -12.20 14.60
C ASP A 216 -12.82 -11.80 15.04
N LYS A 217 -13.03 -11.48 16.34
CA LYS A 217 -14.32 -10.97 16.82
C LYS A 217 -14.64 -9.57 16.29
N GLU A 218 -13.64 -8.71 16.15
CA GLU A 218 -13.78 -7.37 15.57
C GLU A 218 -13.99 -7.44 14.04
N ALA A 219 -13.32 -8.37 13.37
CA ALA A 219 -13.42 -8.56 11.92
C ALA A 219 -14.83 -8.92 11.44
N ARG A 220 -15.65 -9.58 12.27
CA ARG A 220 -17.06 -9.94 11.95
C ARG A 220 -17.99 -8.73 11.70
N LYS A 221 -17.50 -7.51 11.90
CA LYS A 221 -18.22 -6.26 11.60
C LYS A 221 -18.01 -5.79 10.14
N PHE A 222 -17.16 -6.47 9.37
CA PHE A 222 -16.67 -6.10 8.03
C PHE A 222 -16.69 -7.29 7.05
#